data_AF-A0A254QFD1-F1
#
_entry.id   AF-A0A254QFD1-F1
#
_cell.length_a   1.000
_cell.length_b   1.000
_cell.length_c   1.000
_cell.angle_alpha   90.00
_cell.angle_beta   90.00
_cell.angle_gamma   90.00
#
_symmetry.space_group_name_H-M   'P 1'
#
loop_
_entity.id
_entity.type
_entity.pdbx_description
1 polymer ?
#
loop_
_entity_poly.entity_id
_entity_poly.type
_entity_poly.pdbx_seq_one_letter_code
_entity_poly.pdbx_strand_id
1 'polypeptide(L)'
;MAKKLSSVLGIDIGSHSIKVAEVKSSGNGVTVTAIGVVPTPEGSVDYSGVYNSDEVGKALAEALKAAGATSTSAVVTIAGQQSVLVRVLPVPRMDVDKELKSHMEWEISKNIPFAETTIQSDYKVIEGGDPNSAEMEVVMAMAPQSAIDTIVDCIKKAGRKPYAIDVEPLGLARSMKSSFPQWANEYGVCIVDIGHSTTSINIYDQGNLVLPRPVPGGGEMVTRSLADAKQIGVQEAEDFKVNHFSIPADAAANQGFANPFGGATQSFDGGFSVDAYAPVDPMSGATASMSPMDDLAIDPITGLPVEPAVSSAPTYANDPFSTSPAPVADVNSTMMMPASTQSSDADFGAVQGILEDLVGELQRSIDYYSSRGGNVSRVVLCGGGSKLRGLSGYLGRSLNISVEMYDAFNGLGFAAKKVGMEYVDEHRQELAVAIGNGLHIVY
;
A
#
# COMPACT_ATOMS: atom_id res chain seq x y z
N MET A 1 34.32 17.37 -7.74
CA MET A 1 32.92 17.37 -7.27
C MET A 1 32.04 16.84 -8.40
N ALA A 2 31.38 15.70 -8.20
CA ALA A 2 30.38 15.24 -9.17
C ALA A 2 29.25 16.28 -9.26
N LYS A 3 28.82 16.63 -10.47
CA LYS A 3 27.74 17.59 -10.68
C LYS A 3 26.46 16.99 -10.07
N LYS A 4 25.95 17.60 -8.99
CA LYS A 4 24.66 17.18 -8.39
C LYS A 4 23.60 17.24 -9.48
N LEU A 5 22.92 16.12 -9.72
CA LEU A 5 21.85 16.05 -10.72
C LEU A 5 20.73 17.02 -10.28
N SER A 6 20.12 17.71 -11.23
CA SER A 6 18.94 18.57 -11.00
C SER A 6 17.63 17.90 -11.48
N SER A 7 17.76 16.80 -12.22
CA SER A 7 16.65 15.95 -12.63
C SER A 7 17.09 14.49 -12.76
N VAL A 8 16.25 13.56 -12.32
CA VAL A 8 16.44 12.12 -12.45
C VAL A 8 15.17 11.48 -12.98
N LEU A 9 15.34 10.50 -13.85
CA LEU A 9 14.28 9.64 -14.35
C LEU A 9 14.24 8.36 -13.49
N GLY A 10 13.20 8.20 -12.70
CA GLY A 10 12.91 6.95 -12.00
C GLY A 10 12.14 5.99 -12.89
N ILE A 11 12.55 4.73 -12.92
CA ILE A 11 11.99 3.68 -13.76
C ILE A 11 11.70 2.46 -12.89
N ASP A 12 10.52 1.90 -13.06
CA ASP A 12 10.10 0.64 -12.46
C ASP A 12 9.60 -0.29 -13.57
N ILE A 13 10.29 -1.42 -13.74
CA ILE A 13 10.02 -2.42 -14.79
C ILE A 13 9.27 -3.58 -14.13
N GLY A 14 7.94 -3.55 -14.19
CA GLY A 14 7.09 -4.62 -13.67
C GLY A 14 6.73 -5.65 -14.75
N SER A 15 6.19 -6.80 -14.32
CA SER A 15 5.73 -7.86 -15.23
C SER A 15 4.51 -7.50 -16.06
N HIS A 16 3.67 -6.56 -15.61
CA HIS A 16 2.46 -6.12 -16.31
C HIS A 16 2.57 -4.70 -16.89
N SER A 17 3.26 -3.81 -16.21
CA SER A 17 3.46 -2.43 -16.67
C SER A 17 4.89 -1.94 -16.39
N ILE A 18 5.38 -1.10 -17.30
CA ILE A 18 6.59 -0.30 -17.14
C ILE A 18 6.16 1.11 -16.75
N LYS A 19 6.70 1.60 -15.63
CA LYS A 19 6.37 2.89 -15.04
C LYS A 19 7.59 3.80 -15.07
N VAL A 20 7.36 5.07 -15.38
CA VAL A 20 8.39 6.11 -15.41
C VAL A 20 7.92 7.35 -14.67
N ALA A 21 8.82 7.99 -13.94
CA ALA A 21 8.60 9.29 -13.30
C ALA A 21 9.87 10.15 -13.39
N GLU A 22 9.77 11.34 -13.99
CA GLU A 22 10.85 12.34 -13.95
C GLU A 22 10.63 13.26 -12.75
N VAL A 23 11.62 13.30 -11.87
CA VAL A 23 11.62 14.16 -10.68
C VAL A 23 12.71 15.22 -10.82
N LYS A 24 12.37 16.45 -10.45
CA LYS A 24 13.30 17.60 -10.40
C LYS A 24 13.39 18.12 -8.98
N SER A 25 14.60 18.42 -8.56
CA SER A 25 14.87 19.12 -7.31
C SER A 25 15.25 20.56 -7.63
N SER A 26 14.57 21.51 -7.01
CA SER A 26 14.85 22.93 -7.09
C SER A 26 14.94 23.51 -5.67
N GLY A 27 15.41 24.76 -5.54
CA GLY A 27 15.43 25.45 -4.24
C GLY A 27 14.06 25.56 -3.57
N ASN A 28 12.97 25.43 -4.33
CA ASN A 28 11.58 25.51 -3.86
C ASN A 28 10.97 24.12 -3.55
N GLY A 29 11.77 23.07 -3.50
CA GLY A 29 11.32 21.70 -3.23
C GLY A 29 11.42 20.77 -4.43
N VAL A 30 10.69 19.66 -4.35
CA VAL A 30 10.74 18.57 -5.32
C VAL A 30 9.48 18.56 -6.17
N THR A 31 9.63 18.33 -7.47
CA THR A 31 8.52 18.36 -8.42
C THR A 31 8.59 17.18 -9.39
N VAL A 32 7.48 16.47 -9.55
CA VAL A 32 7.29 15.47 -10.60
C VAL A 32 6.93 16.20 -11.91
N THR A 33 7.76 16.04 -12.94
CA THR A 33 7.62 16.79 -14.21
C THR A 33 7.28 15.93 -15.42
N ALA A 34 7.29 14.61 -15.29
CA ALA A 34 6.77 13.68 -16.28
C ALA A 34 6.40 12.37 -15.56
N ILE A 35 5.31 11.74 -15.98
CA ILE A 35 4.97 10.37 -15.58
C ILE A 35 4.46 9.62 -16.80
N GLY A 36 4.60 8.29 -16.79
CA GLY A 36 4.06 7.44 -17.83
C GLY A 36 3.99 5.99 -17.36
N VAL A 37 2.95 5.30 -17.80
CA VAL A 37 2.72 3.88 -17.58
C VAL A 37 2.39 3.28 -18.94
N VAL A 38 3.11 2.22 -19.31
CA VAL A 38 2.84 1.45 -20.53
C VAL A 38 2.77 -0.03 -20.19
N PRO A 39 1.97 -0.83 -20.93
CA PRO A 39 1.98 -2.28 -20.77
C PRO A 39 3.37 -2.86 -21.01
N THR A 40 3.74 -3.84 -20.19
CA THR A 40 4.95 -4.64 -20.42
C THR A 40 4.69 -5.61 -21.58
N PRO A 41 5.59 -5.71 -22.58
CA PRO A 41 5.43 -6.68 -23.66
C PRO A 41 5.31 -8.11 -23.13
N GLU A 42 4.36 -8.87 -23.68
CA GLU A 42 4.06 -10.23 -23.20
C GLU A 42 5.30 -11.14 -23.29
N GLY A 43 5.58 -11.88 -22.21
CA GLY A 43 6.74 -12.78 -22.11
C GLY A 43 8.09 -12.09 -21.96
N SER A 44 8.15 -10.74 -21.92
CA SER A 44 9.41 -10.01 -21.77
C SER A 44 9.89 -9.90 -20.33
N VAL A 45 8.98 -9.95 -19.34
CA VAL A 45 9.25 -9.84 -17.90
C VAL A 45 8.28 -10.74 -17.12
N ASP A 46 8.78 -11.45 -16.11
CA ASP A 46 7.95 -12.20 -15.15
C ASP A 46 8.40 -11.97 -13.69
N TYR A 47 8.01 -12.86 -12.77
CA TYR A 47 8.40 -12.81 -11.35
C TYR A 47 9.89 -13.05 -11.08
N SER A 48 10.62 -13.64 -12.03
CA SER A 48 12.05 -13.91 -11.92
C SER A 48 12.89 -12.72 -12.38
N GLY A 49 12.41 -11.91 -13.33
CA GLY A 49 13.12 -10.76 -13.88
C GLY A 49 12.79 -10.47 -15.34
N VAL A 50 13.69 -9.72 -16.00
CA VAL A 50 13.59 -9.35 -17.42
C VAL A 50 14.29 -10.39 -18.30
N TYR A 51 13.63 -10.88 -19.35
CA TYR A 51 14.21 -11.81 -20.32
C TYR A 51 14.47 -11.19 -21.70
N ASN A 52 13.63 -10.24 -22.12
CA ASN A 52 13.71 -9.63 -23.43
C ASN A 52 14.00 -8.13 -23.32
N SER A 53 15.29 -7.78 -23.22
CA SER A 53 15.71 -6.38 -23.10
C SER A 53 15.43 -5.54 -24.34
N ASP A 54 15.28 -6.15 -25.52
CA ASP A 54 14.94 -5.44 -26.76
C ASP A 54 13.52 -4.91 -26.75
N GLU A 55 12.56 -5.75 -26.37
CA GLU A 55 11.16 -5.35 -26.29
C GLU A 55 10.91 -4.39 -25.14
N VAL A 56 11.48 -4.67 -23.96
CA VAL A 56 11.40 -3.76 -22.81
C VAL A 56 12.05 -2.41 -23.13
N GLY A 57 13.22 -2.40 -23.78
CA GLY A 57 13.90 -1.16 -24.19
C GLY A 57 13.07 -0.31 -25.16
N LYS A 58 12.37 -0.94 -26.10
CA LYS A 58 11.45 -0.24 -27.04
C LYS A 58 10.23 0.33 -26.30
N ALA A 59 9.55 -0.48 -25.49
CA ALA A 59 8.38 -0.04 -24.72
C ALA A 59 8.75 1.10 -23.75
N LEU A 60 9.91 1.00 -23.10
CA LEU A 60 10.44 2.07 -22.24
C LEU A 60 10.73 3.35 -23.05
N ALA A 61 11.31 3.26 -24.25
CA ALA A 61 11.54 4.43 -25.10
C ALA A 61 10.22 5.15 -25.45
N GLU A 62 9.18 4.38 -25.75
CA GLU A 62 7.83 4.89 -26.04
C GLU A 62 7.21 5.56 -24.82
N ALA A 63 7.29 4.93 -23.64
CA ALA A 63 6.82 5.49 -22.38
C ALA A 63 7.47 6.84 -22.08
N LEU A 64 8.79 6.94 -22.26
CA LEU A 64 9.54 8.17 -22.01
C LEU A 64 9.17 9.30 -22.97
N LYS A 65 8.91 8.96 -24.24
CA LYS A 65 8.45 9.91 -25.24
C LYS A 65 7.03 10.40 -24.94
N ALA A 66 6.13 9.49 -24.57
CA ALA A 66 4.74 9.81 -24.23
C ALA A 66 4.66 10.68 -22.96
N ALA A 67 5.43 10.34 -21.93
CA ALA A 67 5.55 11.10 -20.69
C ALA A 67 6.14 12.51 -20.90
N GLY A 68 6.89 12.72 -21.99
CA GLY A 68 7.62 13.95 -22.24
C GLY A 68 8.85 14.11 -21.34
N ALA A 69 9.46 12.99 -20.92
CA ALA A 69 10.64 12.98 -20.07
C ALA A 69 11.88 13.52 -20.81
N THR A 70 12.55 14.47 -20.18
CA THR A 70 13.73 15.19 -20.68
C THR A 70 15.04 14.75 -20.05
N SER A 71 15.01 14.14 -18.86
CA SER A 71 16.22 13.68 -18.18
C SER A 71 16.86 12.50 -18.91
N THR A 72 18.19 12.47 -18.91
CA THR A 72 18.98 11.38 -19.50
C THR A 72 19.49 10.39 -18.47
N SER A 73 19.58 10.79 -17.20
CA SER A 73 20.05 9.94 -16.11
C SER A 73 18.89 9.15 -15.52
N ALA A 74 18.98 7.82 -15.61
CA ALA A 74 17.96 6.89 -15.17
C ALA A 74 18.38 6.14 -13.90
N VAL A 75 17.48 6.09 -12.93
CA VAL A 75 17.54 5.19 -11.78
C VAL A 75 16.45 4.15 -11.96
N VAL A 76 16.85 2.88 -11.93
CA VAL A 76 15.96 1.75 -12.25
C VAL A 76 15.97 0.74 -11.12
N THR A 77 14.80 0.24 -10.75
CA THR A 77 14.68 -0.87 -9.81
C THR A 77 14.77 -2.20 -10.55
N ILE A 78 15.53 -3.15 -9.99
CA ILE A 78 15.44 -4.56 -10.39
C ILE A 78 14.22 -5.15 -9.70
N ALA A 79 13.22 -5.55 -10.50
CA ALA A 79 12.09 -6.34 -10.01
C ALA A 79 12.40 -7.83 -10.10
N GLY A 80 11.76 -8.62 -9.25
CA GLY A 80 11.79 -10.08 -9.30
C GLY A 80 12.56 -10.73 -8.16
N GLN A 81 11.91 -11.70 -7.52
CA GLN A 81 12.42 -12.36 -6.31
C GLN A 81 13.68 -13.19 -6.55
N GLN A 82 13.93 -13.59 -7.81
CA GLN A 82 15.11 -14.35 -8.21
C GLN A 82 16.21 -13.46 -8.81
N SER A 83 15.89 -12.23 -9.21
CA SER A 83 16.87 -11.29 -9.77
C SER A 83 17.56 -10.45 -8.72
N VAL A 84 16.93 -10.24 -7.56
CA VAL A 84 17.52 -9.45 -6.47
C VAL A 84 17.11 -9.99 -5.11
N LEU A 85 18.07 -10.02 -4.19
CA LEU A 85 17.83 -10.29 -2.78
C LEU A 85 18.18 -9.05 -1.96
N VAL A 86 17.23 -8.60 -1.15
CA VAL A 86 17.43 -7.55 -0.14
C VAL A 86 17.27 -8.17 1.23
N ARG A 87 18.22 -7.90 2.13
CA ARG A 87 18.18 -8.37 3.52
C ARG A 87 18.61 -7.28 4.48
N VAL A 88 17.99 -7.28 5.65
CA VAL A 88 18.48 -6.58 6.83
C VAL A 88 19.02 -7.64 7.77
N LEU A 89 20.31 -7.54 8.12
CA LEU A 89 20.95 -8.48 9.02
C LEU A 89 21.71 -7.75 10.13
N PRO A 90 21.71 -8.31 11.36
CA PRO A 90 22.62 -7.87 12.40
C PRO A 90 24.03 -8.39 12.12
N VAL A 91 25.03 -7.53 12.29
CA VAL A 91 26.45 -7.89 12.26
C VAL A 91 27.14 -7.37 13.52
N PRO A 92 28.25 -7.97 13.97
CA PRO A 92 29.00 -7.46 15.10
C PRO A 92 29.38 -6.00 14.89
N ARG A 93 29.27 -5.18 15.93
CA ARG A 93 29.68 -3.78 15.86
C ARG A 93 31.19 -3.70 15.63
N MET A 94 31.59 -2.99 14.58
CA MET A 94 32.98 -2.88 14.13
C MET A 94 33.26 -1.51 13.49
N ASP A 95 34.52 -1.23 13.14
CA ASP A 95 34.87 0.00 12.41
C ASP A 95 34.35 -0.08 10.96
N VAL A 96 33.44 0.84 10.61
CA VAL A 96 32.74 0.86 9.31
C VAL A 96 33.72 1.03 8.14
N ASP A 97 34.77 1.82 8.31
CA ASP A 97 35.70 2.17 7.23
C ASP A 97 36.79 1.10 7.04
N LYS A 98 37.14 0.36 8.12
CA LYS A 98 38.26 -0.58 8.11
C LYS A 98 37.84 -2.05 8.04
N GLU A 99 36.79 -2.43 8.75
CA GLU A 99 36.49 -3.84 9.05
C GLU A 99 35.22 -4.33 8.36
N LEU A 100 34.20 -3.47 8.30
CA LEU A 100 32.87 -3.85 7.79
C LEU A 100 32.91 -4.42 6.38
N LYS A 101 33.75 -3.86 5.50
CA LYS A 101 33.88 -4.33 4.12
C LYS A 101 34.27 -5.81 4.03
N SER A 102 35.34 -6.20 4.73
CA SER A 102 35.81 -7.58 4.70
C SER A 102 34.83 -8.53 5.39
N HIS A 103 34.13 -8.06 6.42
CA HIS A 103 33.06 -8.83 7.06
C HIS A 103 31.89 -9.08 6.11
N MET A 104 31.41 -8.05 5.43
CA MET A 104 30.30 -8.17 4.48
C MET A 104 30.68 -9.02 3.26
N GLU A 105 31.90 -8.89 2.74
CA GLU A 105 32.41 -9.77 1.67
C GLU A 105 32.36 -11.25 2.09
N TRP A 106 32.74 -11.55 3.34
CA TRP A 106 32.63 -12.89 3.90
C TRP A 106 31.17 -13.34 4.04
N GLU A 107 30.31 -12.50 4.64
CA GLU A 107 28.90 -12.79 4.88
C GLU A 107 28.15 -13.10 3.58
N ILE A 108 28.38 -12.27 2.54
CA ILE A 108 27.84 -12.44 1.21
C ILE A 108 28.31 -13.77 0.59
N SER A 109 29.61 -14.08 0.71
CA SER A 109 30.18 -15.31 0.12
C SER A 109 29.59 -16.61 0.70
N LYS A 110 29.03 -16.55 1.92
CA LYS A 110 28.45 -17.72 2.60
C LYS A 110 27.07 -18.09 2.11
N ASN A 111 26.33 -17.14 1.54
CA ASN A 111 24.89 -17.30 1.37
C ASN A 111 24.39 -16.65 0.08
N ILE A 112 25.08 -16.93 -1.03
CA ILE A 112 24.60 -16.55 -2.38
C ILE A 112 23.45 -17.50 -2.76
N PRO A 113 22.19 -17.02 -2.85
CA PRO A 113 21.02 -17.85 -3.15
C PRO A 113 20.77 -17.97 -4.66
N PHE A 114 21.78 -17.74 -5.48
CA PHE A 114 21.68 -17.74 -6.94
C PHE A 114 22.50 -18.89 -7.52
N ALA A 115 22.02 -19.43 -8.64
CA ALA A 115 22.77 -20.43 -9.39
C ALA A 115 24.04 -19.83 -10.01
N GLU A 116 24.01 -18.54 -10.36
CA GLU A 116 25.16 -17.80 -10.86
C GLU A 116 26.08 -17.38 -9.70
N THR A 117 27.37 -17.71 -9.81
CA THR A 117 28.37 -17.36 -8.78
C THR A 117 28.83 -15.91 -8.88
N THR A 118 28.74 -15.31 -10.07
CA THR A 118 29.12 -13.92 -10.30
C THR A 118 27.96 -13.03 -9.92
N ILE A 119 28.13 -12.27 -8.84
CA ILE A 119 27.11 -11.38 -8.31
C ILE A 119 27.65 -9.97 -8.15
N GLN A 120 26.73 -9.00 -8.20
CA GLN A 120 26.95 -7.65 -7.74
C GLN A 120 26.23 -7.47 -6.41
N SER A 121 26.87 -6.78 -5.48
CA SER A 121 26.34 -6.56 -4.14
C SER A 121 26.73 -5.19 -3.61
N ASP A 122 25.84 -4.60 -2.83
CA ASP A 122 26.11 -3.38 -2.08
C ASP A 122 25.44 -3.47 -0.70
N TYR A 123 25.93 -2.68 0.25
CA TYR A 123 25.41 -2.67 1.61
C TYR A 123 25.53 -1.28 2.25
N LYS A 124 24.64 -1.01 3.21
CA LYS A 124 24.64 0.23 3.97
C LYS A 124 24.26 -0.04 5.42
N VAL A 125 24.99 0.59 6.33
CA VAL A 125 24.65 0.59 7.76
C VAL A 125 23.33 1.32 7.98
N ILE A 126 22.43 0.71 8.74
CA ILE A 126 21.21 1.37 9.18
C ILE A 126 21.55 2.26 10.38
N GLU A 127 21.26 3.54 10.25
CA GLU A 127 21.48 4.52 11.32
C GLU A 127 20.35 4.46 12.35
N GLY A 128 20.63 4.89 13.59
CA GLY A 128 19.62 5.00 14.65
C GLY A 128 19.50 3.78 15.58
N GLY A 129 20.27 2.72 15.37
CA GLY A 129 20.37 1.61 16.33
C GLY A 129 21.05 2.01 17.65
N ASP A 130 20.83 1.22 18.71
CA ASP A 130 21.44 1.44 20.04
C ASP A 130 22.98 1.51 19.93
N PRO A 131 23.61 2.67 20.25
CA PRO A 131 25.06 2.82 20.21
C PRO A 131 25.81 1.85 21.14
N ASN A 132 25.14 1.34 22.18
CA ASN A 132 25.73 0.40 23.14
C ASN A 132 25.50 -1.07 22.74
N SER A 133 24.72 -1.34 21.71
CA SER A 133 24.52 -2.70 21.21
C SER A 133 25.84 -3.27 20.69
N ALA A 134 26.09 -4.54 21.01
CA ALA A 134 27.20 -5.30 20.45
C ALA A 134 27.02 -5.60 18.96
N GLU A 135 25.82 -5.39 18.43
CA GLU A 135 25.46 -5.56 17.02
C GLU A 135 25.05 -4.23 16.40
N MET A 136 25.31 -4.12 15.10
CA MET A 136 24.82 -3.05 14.23
C MET A 136 24.03 -3.67 13.08
N GLU A 137 23.01 -2.98 12.60
CA GLU A 137 22.19 -3.48 11.48
C GLU A 137 22.71 -2.95 10.15
N VAL A 138 22.71 -3.83 9.16
CA VAL A 138 23.12 -3.52 7.79
C VAL A 138 22.01 -3.97 6.85
N VAL A 139 21.59 -3.08 5.95
CA VAL A 139 20.82 -3.46 4.77
C VAL A 139 21.80 -3.82 3.66
N MET A 140 21.61 -4.98 3.05
CA MET A 140 22.36 -5.42 1.89
C MET A 140 21.43 -5.75 0.73
N ALA A 141 21.90 -5.50 -0.48
CA ALA A 141 21.26 -5.92 -1.71
C ALA A 141 22.27 -6.66 -2.58
N MET A 142 21.84 -7.74 -3.24
CA MET A 142 22.67 -8.44 -4.20
C MET A 142 21.86 -9.05 -5.33
N ALA A 143 22.46 -9.10 -6.52
CA ALA A 143 21.86 -9.57 -7.76
C ALA A 143 22.90 -10.30 -8.63
N PRO A 144 22.49 -11.28 -9.46
CA PRO A 144 23.36 -11.86 -10.48
C PRO A 144 23.88 -10.80 -11.47
N GLN A 145 25.11 -10.94 -11.96
CA GLN A 145 25.67 -10.02 -12.95
C GLN A 145 24.80 -9.96 -14.21
N SER A 146 24.27 -11.10 -14.65
CA SER A 146 23.37 -11.19 -15.81
C SER A 146 22.10 -10.34 -15.66
N ALA A 147 21.51 -10.28 -14.47
CA ALA A 147 20.34 -9.44 -14.19
C ALA A 147 20.70 -7.94 -14.31
N ILE A 148 21.86 -7.55 -13.77
CA ILE A 148 22.38 -6.18 -13.88
C ILE A 148 22.60 -5.79 -15.34
N ASP A 149 23.28 -6.64 -16.10
CA ASP A 149 23.59 -6.38 -17.51
C ASP A 149 22.32 -6.23 -18.35
N THR A 150 21.30 -7.06 -18.09
CA THR A 150 20.01 -7.02 -18.77
C THR A 150 19.28 -5.70 -18.53
N ILE A 151 19.26 -5.22 -17.29
CA ILE A 151 18.65 -3.94 -16.94
C ILE A 151 19.43 -2.77 -17.58
N VAL A 152 20.76 -2.78 -17.50
CA VAL A 152 21.62 -1.79 -18.16
C VAL A 152 21.35 -1.73 -19.65
N ASP A 153 21.15 -2.88 -20.29
CA ASP A 153 20.85 -2.99 -21.72
C ASP A 153 19.47 -2.40 -22.06
N CYS A 154 18.43 -2.68 -21.26
CA CYS A 154 17.10 -2.07 -21.42
C CYS A 154 17.18 -0.53 -21.42
N ILE A 155 17.91 0.04 -20.44
CA ILE A 155 18.05 1.50 -20.30
C ILE A 155 18.81 2.11 -21.49
N LYS A 156 19.88 1.44 -21.95
CA LYS A 156 20.65 1.88 -23.12
C LYS A 156 19.81 1.85 -24.40
N LYS A 157 19.05 0.78 -24.61
CA LYS A 157 18.12 0.62 -25.76
C LYS A 157 17.00 1.67 -25.74
N ALA A 158 16.56 2.09 -24.56
CA ALA A 158 15.63 3.20 -24.40
C ALA A 158 16.25 4.60 -24.65
N GLY A 159 17.53 4.68 -25.00
CA GLY A 159 18.23 5.94 -25.26
C GLY A 159 18.45 6.77 -23.99
N ARG A 160 18.65 6.11 -22.84
CA ARG A 160 18.96 6.73 -21.55
C ARG A 160 20.29 6.22 -21.00
N LYS A 161 20.81 6.90 -19.98
CA LYS A 161 22.05 6.56 -19.31
C LYS A 161 21.72 5.98 -17.93
N PRO A 162 22.10 4.72 -17.64
CA PRO A 162 21.95 4.20 -16.28
C PRO A 162 22.84 5.03 -15.34
N TYR A 163 22.24 5.55 -14.28
CA TYR A 163 22.91 6.33 -13.24
C TYR A 163 23.08 5.51 -11.96
N ALA A 164 22.01 4.84 -11.54
CA ALA A 164 22.03 3.88 -10.45
C ALA A 164 21.04 2.75 -10.72
N ILE A 165 21.30 1.60 -10.12
CA ILE A 165 20.36 0.49 -10.05
C ILE A 165 19.99 0.35 -8.58
N ASP A 166 18.69 0.31 -8.32
CA ASP A 166 18.13 0.37 -6.98
C ASP A 166 17.25 -0.85 -6.71
N VAL A 167 16.74 -0.92 -5.48
CA VAL A 167 15.82 -1.98 -5.05
C VAL A 167 14.50 -1.39 -4.59
N GLU A 168 13.42 -2.08 -4.90
CA GLU A 168 12.04 -1.64 -4.64
C GLU A 168 11.80 -1.12 -3.22
N PRO A 169 12.18 -1.85 -2.14
CA PRO A 169 11.88 -1.38 -0.78
C PRO A 169 12.62 -0.10 -0.39
N LEU A 170 13.79 0.18 -0.98
CA LEU A 170 14.49 1.45 -0.74
C LEU A 170 13.89 2.58 -1.58
N GLY A 171 13.37 2.28 -2.77
CA GLY A 171 12.57 3.20 -3.58
C GLY A 171 11.35 3.69 -2.82
N LEU A 172 10.59 2.74 -2.25
CA LEU A 172 9.45 3.03 -1.39
C LEU A 172 9.85 3.84 -0.15
N ALA A 173 10.98 3.52 0.49
CA ALA A 173 11.48 4.30 1.64
C ALA A 173 11.72 5.78 1.27
N ARG A 174 12.35 6.05 0.12
CA ARG A 174 12.57 7.43 -0.37
C ARG A 174 11.26 8.13 -0.70
N SER A 175 10.35 7.44 -1.38
CA SER A 175 9.01 7.94 -1.67
C SER A 175 8.31 8.35 -0.36
N MET A 176 8.34 7.47 0.64
CA MET A 176 7.69 7.69 1.93
C MET A 176 8.29 8.90 2.65
N LYS A 177 9.61 8.99 2.76
CA LYS A 177 10.30 10.09 3.44
C LYS A 177 9.99 11.46 2.82
N SER A 178 9.76 11.52 1.51
CA SER A 178 9.38 12.76 0.84
C SER A 178 7.89 13.04 0.90
N SER A 179 7.04 12.01 0.80
CA SER A 179 5.59 12.18 0.70
C SER A 179 4.92 12.32 2.06
N PHE A 180 5.48 11.66 3.08
CA PHE A 180 5.02 11.72 4.46
C PHE A 180 6.22 11.89 5.40
N PRO A 181 6.83 13.09 5.46
CA PRO A 181 8.01 13.34 6.30
C PRO A 181 7.79 13.02 7.78
N GLN A 182 6.54 13.12 8.26
CA GLN A 182 6.17 12.73 9.62
C GLN A 182 6.36 11.22 9.88
N TRP A 183 6.13 10.36 8.87
CA TRP A 183 6.31 8.91 8.97
C TRP A 183 7.78 8.52 9.07
N ALA A 184 8.69 9.39 8.63
CA ALA A 184 10.13 9.16 8.81
C ALA A 184 10.56 9.15 10.28
N ASN A 185 9.70 9.56 11.22
CA ASN A 185 9.96 9.48 12.65
C ASN A 185 8.94 8.57 13.37
N GLU A 186 8.04 7.90 12.64
CA GLU A 186 7.10 6.94 13.20
C GLU A 186 7.73 5.54 13.28
N TYR A 187 7.33 4.79 14.30
CA TYR A 187 7.71 3.39 14.46
C TYR A 187 6.72 2.50 13.71
N GLY A 188 7.27 1.50 13.00
CA GLY A 188 6.51 0.43 12.36
C GLY A 188 5.45 0.88 11.36
N VAL A 189 5.87 1.58 10.30
CA VAL A 189 5.03 1.81 9.12
C VAL A 189 5.18 0.63 8.17
N CYS A 190 4.11 -0.13 7.95
CA CYS A 190 4.13 -1.25 7.01
C CYS A 190 3.57 -0.80 5.65
N ILE A 191 4.40 -0.85 4.59
CA ILE A 191 3.97 -0.61 3.22
C ILE A 191 3.88 -1.95 2.49
N VAL A 192 2.73 -2.20 1.85
CA VAL A 192 2.43 -3.40 1.10
C VAL A 192 2.26 -3.03 -0.37
N ASP A 193 3.27 -3.34 -1.19
CA ASP A 193 3.20 -3.17 -2.63
C ASP A 193 2.63 -4.43 -3.28
N ILE A 194 1.38 -4.37 -3.73
CA ILE A 194 0.72 -5.49 -4.40
C ILE A 194 0.88 -5.29 -5.91
N GLY A 195 1.91 -5.90 -6.48
CA GLY A 195 2.19 -5.89 -7.90
C GLY A 195 1.31 -6.89 -8.69
N HIS A 196 1.70 -7.15 -9.95
CA HIS A 196 1.01 -8.14 -10.78
C HIS A 196 1.39 -9.58 -10.40
N SER A 197 2.68 -9.91 -10.46
CA SER A 197 3.16 -11.28 -10.18
C SER A 197 3.78 -11.45 -8.79
N THR A 198 4.07 -10.35 -8.09
CA THR A 198 4.73 -10.35 -6.78
C THR A 198 4.12 -9.30 -5.86
N THR A 199 4.14 -9.57 -4.57
CA THR A 199 3.76 -8.63 -3.52
C THR A 199 4.98 -8.39 -2.62
N SER A 200 5.23 -7.16 -2.19
CA SER A 200 6.28 -6.88 -1.20
C SER A 200 5.67 -6.30 0.07
N ILE A 201 6.01 -6.90 1.21
CA ILE A 201 5.61 -6.46 2.54
C ILE A 201 6.86 -5.86 3.19
N ASN A 202 6.88 -4.55 3.32
CA ASN A 202 8.03 -3.81 3.83
C ASN A 202 7.65 -3.10 5.13
N ILE A 203 8.42 -3.32 6.20
CA ILE A 203 8.26 -2.56 7.44
C ILE A 203 9.41 -1.57 7.56
N TYR A 204 9.04 -0.32 7.85
CA TYR A 204 9.94 0.78 8.08
C TYR A 204 9.84 1.26 9.51
N ASP A 205 10.99 1.52 10.12
CA ASP A 205 11.11 2.07 11.45
C ASP A 205 11.94 3.35 11.40
N GLN A 206 11.36 4.48 11.81
CA GLN A 206 11.97 5.80 11.67
C GLN A 206 12.50 6.05 10.23
N GLY A 207 11.69 5.63 9.25
CA GLY A 207 12.02 5.73 7.84
C GLY A 207 13.09 4.75 7.33
N ASN A 208 13.68 3.92 8.20
CA ASN A 208 14.67 2.92 7.79
C ASN A 208 14.00 1.57 7.55
N LEU A 209 14.41 0.88 6.49
CA LEU A 209 13.90 -0.45 6.16
C LEU A 209 14.39 -1.46 7.21
N VAL A 210 13.46 -2.08 7.94
CA VAL A 210 13.79 -3.09 8.98
C VAL A 210 13.36 -4.50 8.58
N LEU A 211 12.32 -4.62 7.74
CA LEU A 211 11.87 -5.91 7.22
C LEU A 211 11.50 -5.79 5.73
N PRO A 212 12.38 -6.22 4.81
CA PRO A 212 11.99 -6.50 3.43
C PRO A 212 11.49 -7.94 3.32
N ARG A 213 10.21 -8.13 2.98
CA ARG A 213 9.66 -9.47 2.72
C ARG A 213 8.94 -9.53 1.37
N PRO A 214 9.57 -10.11 0.35
CA PRO A 214 8.85 -10.42 -0.88
C PRO A 214 7.97 -11.67 -0.68
N VAL A 215 6.75 -11.62 -1.20
CA VAL A 215 5.75 -12.69 -1.19
C VAL A 215 5.40 -13.05 -2.64
N PRO A 216 5.53 -14.32 -3.06
CA PRO A 216 5.12 -14.75 -4.38
C PRO A 216 3.63 -14.51 -4.60
N GLY A 217 3.27 -14.07 -5.80
CA GLY A 217 1.87 -13.78 -6.12
C GLY A 217 1.50 -12.31 -5.99
N GLY A 218 0.46 -11.93 -6.72
CA GLY A 218 -0.06 -10.57 -6.80
C GLY A 218 -1.40 -10.56 -7.51
N GLY A 219 -1.73 -9.44 -8.16
CA GLY A 219 -2.99 -9.26 -8.87
C GLY A 219 -3.28 -10.32 -9.95
N GLU A 220 -2.26 -10.95 -10.52
CA GLU A 220 -2.39 -12.01 -11.52
C GLU A 220 -3.12 -13.25 -10.97
N MET A 221 -2.89 -13.61 -9.70
CA MET A 221 -3.54 -14.78 -9.10
C MET A 221 -5.06 -14.59 -9.01
N VAL A 222 -5.49 -13.36 -8.66
CA VAL A 222 -6.91 -12.99 -8.62
C VAL A 222 -7.52 -13.10 -10.02
N THR A 223 -6.82 -12.58 -11.03
CA THR A 223 -7.26 -12.64 -12.44
C THR A 223 -7.41 -14.08 -12.91
N ARG A 224 -6.40 -14.92 -12.68
CA ARG A 224 -6.44 -16.34 -13.08
C ARG A 224 -7.56 -17.09 -12.37
N SER A 225 -7.75 -16.87 -11.06
CA SER A 225 -8.83 -17.53 -10.33
C SER A 225 -10.22 -17.12 -10.82
N LEU A 226 -10.41 -15.84 -11.15
CA LEU A 226 -11.66 -15.36 -11.76
C LEU A 226 -11.86 -15.92 -13.17
N ALA A 227 -10.79 -16.04 -13.97
CA ALA A 227 -10.84 -16.65 -15.30
C ALA A 227 -11.32 -18.10 -15.23
N ASP A 228 -10.75 -18.89 -14.30
CA ASP A 228 -11.11 -20.28 -14.08
C ASP A 228 -12.55 -20.43 -13.54
N ALA A 229 -12.93 -19.63 -12.54
CA ALA A 229 -14.27 -19.70 -11.96
C ALA A 229 -15.37 -19.32 -12.96
N LYS A 230 -15.09 -18.37 -13.85
CA LYS A 230 -16.06 -17.87 -14.84
C LYS A 230 -15.94 -18.54 -16.21
N GLN A 231 -14.90 -19.35 -16.42
CA GLN A 231 -14.58 -20.00 -17.70
C GLN A 231 -14.42 -19.00 -18.87
N ILE A 232 -13.71 -17.89 -18.60
CA ILE A 232 -13.44 -16.81 -19.56
C ILE A 232 -11.93 -16.65 -19.81
N GLY A 233 -11.56 -15.88 -20.84
CA GLY A 233 -10.15 -15.59 -21.12
C GLY A 233 -9.49 -14.73 -20.04
N VAL A 234 -8.16 -14.82 -19.90
CA VAL A 234 -7.39 -14.06 -18.88
C VAL A 234 -7.61 -12.54 -19.01
N GLN A 235 -7.62 -12.02 -20.25
CA GLN A 235 -7.87 -10.58 -20.47
C GLN A 235 -9.28 -10.17 -20.06
N GLU A 236 -10.29 -10.98 -20.38
CA GLU A 236 -11.68 -10.73 -19.99
C GLU A 236 -11.84 -10.80 -18.47
N ALA A 237 -11.12 -11.70 -17.81
CA ALA A 237 -11.08 -11.79 -16.36
C ALA A 237 -10.38 -10.59 -15.71
N GLU A 238 -9.33 -10.03 -16.34
CA GLU A 238 -8.67 -8.81 -15.85
C GLU A 238 -9.65 -7.62 -15.93
N ASP A 239 -10.30 -7.46 -17.07
CA ASP A 239 -11.30 -6.41 -17.28
C ASP A 239 -12.46 -6.57 -16.28
N PHE A 240 -12.92 -7.80 -16.03
CA PHE A 240 -13.92 -8.09 -15.01
C PHE A 240 -13.42 -7.75 -13.60
N LYS A 241 -12.19 -8.15 -13.24
CA LYS A 241 -11.57 -7.87 -11.94
C LYS A 241 -11.51 -6.36 -11.67
N VAL A 242 -11.11 -5.58 -12.65
CA VAL A 242 -10.93 -4.12 -12.52
C VAL A 242 -12.26 -3.37 -12.51
N ASN A 243 -13.20 -3.76 -13.40
CA ASN A 243 -14.40 -2.97 -13.66
C ASN A 243 -15.64 -3.43 -12.90
N HIS A 244 -15.72 -4.70 -12.50
CA HIS A 244 -16.95 -5.31 -12.01
C HIS A 244 -16.80 -6.03 -10.67
N PHE A 245 -15.66 -6.67 -10.42
CA PHE A 245 -15.43 -7.41 -9.17
C PHE A 245 -15.24 -6.46 -7.97
N SER A 246 -15.76 -6.87 -6.82
CA SER A 246 -15.52 -6.22 -5.54
C SER A 246 -15.59 -7.23 -4.39
N ILE A 247 -14.71 -7.07 -3.42
CA ILE A 247 -14.77 -7.82 -2.17
C ILE A 247 -15.98 -7.35 -1.34
N PRO A 248 -16.82 -8.26 -0.82
CA PRO A 248 -17.96 -7.89 0.01
C PRO A 248 -17.57 -7.03 1.22
N ALA A 249 -18.41 -6.05 1.57
CA ALA A 249 -18.10 -5.05 2.58
C ALA A 249 -18.01 -5.61 4.01
N ASP A 250 -18.64 -6.75 4.27
CA ASP A 250 -18.65 -7.49 5.53
C ASP A 250 -17.63 -8.65 5.54
N ALA A 251 -17.03 -8.98 4.40
CA ALA A 251 -16.02 -10.03 4.31
C ALA A 251 -14.78 -9.68 5.15
N ALA A 252 -14.28 -10.67 5.88
CA ALA A 252 -13.02 -10.67 6.59
C ALA A 252 -12.46 -12.10 6.57
N ALA A 253 -11.14 -12.25 6.68
CA ALA A 253 -10.52 -13.55 6.80
C ALA A 253 -11.06 -14.26 8.05
N ASN A 254 -11.40 -15.55 7.94
CA ASN A 254 -11.74 -16.34 9.11
C ASN A 254 -10.54 -16.37 10.05
N GLN A 255 -10.73 -16.03 11.33
CA GLN A 255 -9.68 -16.08 12.37
C GLN A 255 -9.17 -17.52 12.69
N GLY A 256 -9.38 -18.48 11.78
CA GLY A 256 -9.08 -19.91 11.94
C GLY A 256 -7.67 -20.33 11.55
N PHE A 257 -6.72 -19.40 11.39
CA PHE A 257 -5.31 -19.78 11.32
C PHE A 257 -4.81 -20.15 12.71
N ALA A 258 -4.92 -21.45 13.05
CA ALA A 258 -4.21 -22.03 14.17
C ALA A 258 -2.71 -21.80 13.95
N ASN A 259 -2.11 -20.98 14.82
CA ASN A 259 -0.69 -20.71 14.85
C ASN A 259 0.08 -22.04 14.92
N PRO A 260 0.85 -22.46 13.89
CA PRO A 260 1.57 -23.74 13.93
C PRO A 260 2.76 -23.71 14.91
N PHE A 261 3.11 -22.52 15.42
CA PHE A 261 4.03 -22.33 16.53
C PHE A 261 3.23 -21.77 17.71
N GLY A 262 2.81 -22.66 18.61
CA GLY A 262 2.02 -22.33 19.78
C GLY A 262 2.72 -21.33 20.71
N GLY A 263 2.30 -20.09 20.67
CA GLY A 263 2.42 -19.11 21.75
C GLY A 263 1.01 -18.69 22.13
N ALA A 264 0.56 -19.04 23.32
CA ALA A 264 -0.78 -18.72 23.79
C ALA A 264 -0.96 -17.20 23.88
N THR A 265 -1.73 -16.61 22.96
CA THR A 265 -2.48 -15.40 23.26
C THR A 265 -3.52 -15.78 24.29
N GLN A 266 -3.23 -15.53 25.58
CA GLN A 266 -4.26 -15.58 26.60
C GLN A 266 -5.29 -14.52 26.25
N SER A 267 -6.49 -14.99 25.87
CA SER A 267 -7.71 -14.21 25.93
C SER A 267 -7.89 -13.70 27.36
N PHE A 268 -7.77 -12.39 27.56
CA PHE A 268 -8.22 -11.76 28.78
C PHE A 268 -9.75 -11.73 28.77
N ASP A 269 -10.35 -12.79 29.30
CA ASP A 269 -11.76 -12.86 29.68
C ASP A 269 -11.92 -12.09 30.99
N GLY A 270 -12.27 -10.81 30.87
CA GLY A 270 -12.62 -9.94 31.99
C GLY A 270 -14.04 -9.44 31.81
N GLY A 271 -15.02 -10.21 32.30
CA GLY A 271 -16.42 -9.85 32.27
C GLY A 271 -16.69 -8.48 32.90
N PHE A 272 -17.20 -7.55 32.09
CA PHE A 272 -17.82 -6.33 32.59
C PHE A 272 -19.27 -6.63 32.99
N SER A 273 -19.50 -6.86 34.28
CA SER A 273 -20.79 -6.60 34.91
C SER A 273 -20.78 -5.17 35.45
N VAL A 274 -21.72 -4.36 34.96
CA VAL A 274 -22.11 -3.08 35.54
C VAL A 274 -22.63 -3.27 36.96
N ASP A 275 -22.01 -2.62 37.95
CA ASP A 275 -22.73 -1.94 39.03
C ASP A 275 -21.83 -1.04 39.89
N ALA A 276 -22.32 0.19 40.05
CA ALA A 276 -22.16 1.18 41.12
C ALA A 276 -20.83 1.29 41.89
N TYR A 277 -20.16 2.45 41.76
CA TYR A 277 -19.44 3.04 42.89
C TYR A 277 -19.66 4.55 42.98
N ALA A 278 -20.14 4.97 44.15
CA ALA A 278 -20.32 6.36 44.57
C ALA A 278 -18.96 7.06 44.76
N PRO A 279 -18.83 8.37 44.52
CA PRO A 279 -17.58 9.06 44.74
C PRO A 279 -17.43 9.46 46.22
N VAL A 280 -16.28 9.12 46.78
CA VAL A 280 -15.76 9.60 48.05
C VAL A 280 -15.00 10.92 47.86
N ASP A 281 -15.25 11.81 48.82
CA ASP A 281 -14.83 13.19 48.97
C ASP A 281 -13.31 13.33 49.22
N PRO A 282 -12.58 14.25 48.55
CA PRO A 282 -11.28 14.71 49.02
C PRO A 282 -11.35 16.13 49.58
N MET A 283 -11.27 16.23 50.91
CA MET A 283 -10.96 17.48 51.59
C MET A 283 -9.62 18.05 51.11
N SER A 284 -9.63 19.27 50.58
CA SER A 284 -8.51 20.20 50.65
C SER A 284 -9.02 21.57 51.11
N GLY A 285 -8.29 22.18 52.03
CA GLY A 285 -8.73 23.35 52.76
C GLY A 285 -8.60 24.67 52.00
N ALA A 286 -9.40 25.62 52.50
CA ALA A 286 -9.20 27.06 52.56
C ALA A 286 -9.70 27.96 51.41
N THR A 287 -10.71 28.76 51.81
CA THR A 287 -10.98 30.18 51.53
C THR A 287 -11.88 30.59 50.34
N ALA A 288 -13.14 30.85 50.73
CA ALA A 288 -14.17 31.77 50.25
C ALA A 288 -13.88 32.79 49.13
N SER A 289 -14.80 32.89 48.15
CA SER A 289 -15.65 34.08 47.90
C SER A 289 -16.81 33.77 46.93
N MET A 290 -17.92 34.51 47.10
CA MET A 290 -19.29 34.28 46.59
C MET A 290 -19.55 34.72 45.14
N SER A 291 -20.61 34.14 44.50
CA SER A 291 -21.77 34.79 43.80
C SER A 291 -22.41 33.88 42.71
N PRO A 292 -23.70 34.04 42.28
CA PRO A 292 -24.76 33.03 42.51
C PRO A 292 -25.52 32.50 41.25
N MET A 293 -26.49 31.61 41.55
CA MET A 293 -27.39 30.72 40.77
C MET A 293 -28.24 31.25 39.58
N ASP A 294 -28.67 30.27 38.78
CA ASP A 294 -29.61 30.20 37.64
C ASP A 294 -31.06 30.68 37.86
N ASP A 295 -31.71 31.09 36.77
CA ASP A 295 -33.16 31.35 36.65
C ASP A 295 -33.84 30.40 35.63
N LEU A 296 -34.82 29.61 36.08
CA LEU A 296 -35.78 28.85 35.27
C LEU A 296 -37.17 29.51 35.42
N ALA A 297 -37.83 29.81 34.30
CA ALA A 297 -39.12 30.51 34.27
C ALA A 297 -40.32 29.62 34.64
N ILE A 298 -41.19 30.13 35.51
CA ILE A 298 -42.47 29.55 35.96
C ILE A 298 -43.61 30.48 35.50
N ASP A 299 -44.76 29.93 35.05
CA ASP A 299 -45.94 30.73 34.68
C ASP A 299 -46.57 31.40 35.93
N PRO A 300 -46.72 32.73 35.95
CA PRO A 300 -47.10 33.49 37.15
C PRO A 300 -48.60 33.47 37.50
N ILE A 301 -49.46 32.77 36.76
CA ILE A 301 -50.90 32.66 37.11
C ILE A 301 -51.25 31.27 37.63
N THR A 302 -50.55 30.22 37.19
CA THR A 302 -50.91 28.83 37.54
C THR A 302 -49.86 28.08 38.35
N GLY A 303 -48.63 28.59 38.46
CA GLY A 303 -47.60 28.02 39.34
C GLY A 303 -47.11 26.62 38.94
N LEU A 304 -47.31 26.21 37.68
CA LEU A 304 -46.81 24.94 37.13
C LEU A 304 -45.74 25.19 36.05
N PRO A 305 -44.77 24.28 35.85
CA PRO A 305 -43.79 24.35 34.76
C PRO A 305 -44.45 24.16 33.39
N VAL A 306 -43.97 24.89 32.37
CA VAL A 306 -44.48 24.85 30.99
C VAL A 306 -43.73 23.79 30.17
N GLU A 307 -44.44 22.77 29.66
CA GLU A 307 -43.89 21.80 28.68
C GLU A 307 -44.17 22.25 27.22
N PRO A 308 -43.27 22.00 26.25
CA PRO A 308 -43.50 22.34 24.84
C PRO A 308 -44.32 21.28 24.09
N ALA A 309 -45.36 21.74 23.35
CA ALA A 309 -46.30 20.91 22.61
C ALA A 309 -45.93 20.65 21.13
N VAL A 310 -46.41 19.50 20.63
CA VAL A 310 -46.26 18.90 19.29
C VAL A 310 -47.25 19.53 18.28
N SER A 311 -46.83 19.73 17.02
CA SER A 311 -47.65 20.32 15.94
C SER A 311 -48.11 19.27 14.91
N SER A 312 -49.42 19.16 14.69
CA SER A 312 -50.04 18.52 13.52
C SER A 312 -51.28 19.30 13.07
N ALA A 313 -51.51 19.44 11.76
CA ALA A 313 -52.71 19.99 11.12
C ALA A 313 -52.70 19.72 9.58
N PRO A 314 -53.81 19.89 8.83
CA PRO A 314 -55.12 19.26 9.00
C PRO A 314 -55.72 18.70 7.67
N THR A 315 -56.83 17.97 7.81
CA THR A 315 -57.68 17.38 6.77
C THR A 315 -58.72 18.36 6.18
N TYR A 316 -59.10 18.18 4.91
CA TYR A 316 -60.32 18.76 4.31
C TYR A 316 -61.09 17.75 3.43
N ALA A 317 -62.35 17.56 3.85
CA ALA A 317 -63.64 17.34 3.17
C ALA A 317 -63.79 16.69 1.77
N ASN A 318 -64.87 15.90 1.71
CA ASN A 318 -65.44 15.10 0.62
C ASN A 318 -66.05 15.90 -0.56
N ASP A 319 -66.05 15.29 -1.75
CA ASP A 319 -66.96 15.62 -2.86
C ASP A 319 -67.68 14.34 -3.34
N PRO A 320 -69.04 14.32 -3.51
CA PRO A 320 -69.82 13.10 -3.70
C PRO A 320 -70.45 12.98 -5.10
N PHE A 321 -69.68 12.62 -6.12
CA PHE A 321 -70.15 12.17 -7.45
C PHE A 321 -68.96 11.43 -8.09
N SER A 322 -69.01 10.32 -8.83
CA SER A 322 -70.07 9.50 -9.41
C SER A 322 -69.40 8.24 -9.98
N THR A 323 -69.99 7.08 -9.72
CA THR A 323 -70.06 5.85 -10.55
C THR A 323 -68.80 5.22 -11.18
N SER A 324 -68.52 4.00 -10.72
CA SER A 324 -67.78 2.94 -11.41
C SER A 324 -68.40 2.58 -12.78
N PRO A 325 -67.62 1.98 -13.70
CA PRO A 325 -67.83 0.54 -13.90
C PRO A 325 -66.53 -0.27 -13.97
N ALA A 326 -66.57 -1.49 -13.45
CA ALA A 326 -65.62 -2.58 -13.71
C ALA A 326 -66.00 -3.31 -15.03
N PRO A 327 -65.25 -4.32 -15.51
CA PRO A 327 -63.81 -4.61 -15.48
C PRO A 327 -63.24 -4.96 -16.89
N VAL A 328 -61.92 -5.02 -17.04
CA VAL A 328 -61.26 -5.95 -17.99
C VAL A 328 -59.86 -6.26 -17.49
N ALA A 329 -59.59 -7.56 -17.30
CA ALA A 329 -58.27 -8.07 -17.04
C ALA A 329 -57.45 -8.01 -18.34
N ASP A 330 -56.24 -7.47 -18.28
CA ASP A 330 -55.24 -7.69 -19.32
C ASP A 330 -53.84 -7.83 -18.72
N VAL A 331 -53.07 -8.63 -19.44
CA VAL A 331 -51.97 -9.46 -18.98
C VAL A 331 -50.65 -8.73 -19.27
N ASN A 332 -49.92 -8.31 -18.24
CA ASN A 332 -48.45 -8.22 -18.20
C ASN A 332 -48.00 -7.52 -16.91
N SER A 333 -47.83 -8.31 -15.85
CA SER A 333 -46.92 -7.92 -14.77
C SER A 333 -45.53 -8.41 -15.17
N THR A 334 -44.74 -7.53 -15.79
CA THR A 334 -43.29 -7.73 -15.87
C THR A 334 -42.77 -7.67 -14.45
N MET A 335 -42.62 -8.83 -13.82
CA MET A 335 -41.84 -8.98 -12.60
C MET A 335 -40.43 -8.49 -12.91
N MET A 336 -40.07 -7.36 -12.32
CA MET A 336 -38.69 -6.93 -12.19
C MET A 336 -38.01 -7.94 -11.27
N MET A 337 -37.25 -8.86 -11.86
CA MET A 337 -36.38 -9.78 -11.12
C MET A 337 -35.32 -8.96 -10.36
N PRO A 338 -34.99 -9.30 -9.10
CA PRO A 338 -33.85 -8.68 -8.43
C PRO A 338 -32.56 -9.17 -9.11
N ALA A 339 -31.65 -8.24 -9.41
CA ALA A 339 -30.34 -8.56 -9.96
C ALA A 339 -29.46 -9.27 -8.89
N SER A 340 -29.09 -10.51 -9.19
CA SER A 340 -27.88 -11.26 -8.80
C SER A 340 -27.23 -10.96 -7.42
N THR A 341 -27.70 -11.61 -6.36
CA THR A 341 -26.93 -11.81 -5.12
C THR A 341 -26.09 -13.10 -5.15
N GLN A 342 -26.41 -14.07 -6.02
CA GLN A 342 -25.72 -15.36 -6.07
C GLN A 342 -24.37 -15.32 -6.81
N SER A 343 -24.13 -14.37 -7.72
CA SER A 343 -22.88 -14.33 -8.50
C SER A 343 -21.72 -13.67 -7.74
N SER A 344 -22.01 -12.69 -6.87
CA SER A 344 -20.96 -12.02 -6.07
C SER A 344 -20.32 -12.96 -5.06
N ASP A 345 -21.12 -13.87 -4.47
CA ASP A 345 -20.64 -14.82 -3.47
C ASP A 345 -19.76 -15.90 -4.10
N ALA A 346 -20.11 -16.38 -5.29
CA ALA A 346 -19.29 -17.32 -6.05
C ALA A 346 -17.98 -16.69 -6.54
N ASP A 347 -18.04 -15.47 -7.08
CA ASP A 347 -16.86 -14.74 -7.54
C ASP A 347 -15.91 -14.41 -6.37
N PHE A 348 -16.44 -14.03 -5.20
CA PHE A 348 -15.62 -13.84 -4.00
C PHE A 348 -15.03 -15.16 -3.50
N GLY A 349 -15.83 -16.24 -3.46
CA GLY A 349 -15.36 -17.57 -3.07
C GLY A 349 -14.19 -18.07 -3.92
N ALA A 350 -14.12 -17.70 -5.20
CA ALA A 350 -12.99 -18.03 -6.08
C ALA A 350 -11.68 -17.36 -5.65
N VAL A 351 -11.74 -16.15 -5.09
CA VAL A 351 -10.54 -15.38 -4.73
C VAL A 351 -10.24 -15.38 -3.23
N GLN A 352 -11.17 -15.87 -2.40
CA GLN A 352 -11.08 -15.83 -0.94
C GLN A 352 -9.78 -16.45 -0.42
N GLY A 353 -9.39 -17.63 -0.91
CA GLY A 353 -8.15 -18.28 -0.48
C GLY A 353 -6.89 -17.44 -0.74
N ILE A 354 -6.84 -16.73 -1.87
CA ILE A 354 -5.72 -15.83 -2.21
C ILE A 354 -5.65 -14.66 -1.24
N LEU A 355 -6.81 -14.11 -0.86
CA LEU A 355 -6.90 -13.01 0.10
C LEU A 355 -6.56 -13.46 1.53
N GLU A 356 -6.96 -14.67 1.92
CA GLU A 356 -6.60 -15.29 3.20
C GLU A 356 -5.09 -15.56 3.28
N ASP A 357 -4.47 -16.04 2.20
CA ASP A 357 -3.02 -16.22 2.13
C ASP A 357 -2.27 -14.88 2.31
N LEU A 358 -2.73 -13.82 1.64
CA LEU A 358 -2.17 -12.47 1.81
C LEU A 358 -2.30 -11.97 3.26
N VAL A 359 -3.46 -12.16 3.89
CA VAL A 359 -3.66 -11.83 5.32
C VAL A 359 -2.68 -12.61 6.19
N GLY A 360 -2.52 -13.91 5.94
CA GLY A 360 -1.58 -14.75 6.69
C GLY A 360 -0.12 -14.29 6.53
N GLU A 361 0.29 -13.88 5.33
CA GLU A 361 1.64 -13.33 5.08
C GLU A 361 1.85 -11.98 5.79
N LEU A 362 0.83 -11.11 5.82
CA LEU A 362 0.87 -9.84 6.55
C LEU A 362 0.98 -10.07 8.06
N GLN A 363 0.12 -10.92 8.63
CA GLN A 363 0.17 -11.29 10.05
C GLN A 363 1.54 -11.85 10.43
N ARG A 364 2.05 -12.83 9.67
CA ARG A 364 3.39 -13.40 9.91
C ARG A 364 4.50 -12.35 9.90
N SER A 365 4.38 -11.33 9.06
CA SER A 365 5.39 -10.26 8.95
C SER A 365 5.32 -9.30 10.13
N ILE A 366 4.10 -8.92 10.51
CA ILE A 366 3.83 -8.05 11.67
C ILE A 366 4.25 -8.76 12.97
N ASP A 367 3.90 -10.04 13.13
CA ASP A 367 4.26 -10.85 14.29
C ASP A 367 5.78 -11.03 14.39
N TYR A 368 6.46 -11.28 13.27
CA TYR A 368 7.92 -11.37 13.24
C TYR A 368 8.57 -10.07 13.73
N TYR A 369 8.15 -8.91 13.22
CA TYR A 369 8.66 -7.63 13.68
C TYR A 369 8.31 -7.35 15.15
N SER A 370 7.10 -7.70 15.56
CA SER A 370 6.64 -7.52 16.95
C SER A 370 7.41 -8.41 17.93
N SER A 371 7.78 -9.62 17.52
CA SER A 371 8.60 -10.55 18.32
C SER A 371 10.01 -10.01 18.62
N ARG A 372 10.49 -9.06 17.80
CA ARG A 372 11.77 -8.35 17.99
C ARG A 372 11.63 -7.07 18.82
N GLY A 373 10.45 -6.82 19.39
CA GLY A 373 10.16 -5.64 20.22
C GLY A 373 9.59 -4.45 19.44
N GLY A 374 9.33 -4.59 18.13
CA GLY A 374 8.66 -3.58 17.32
C GLY A 374 7.15 -3.56 17.50
N ASN A 375 6.47 -2.59 16.90
CA ASN A 375 5.02 -2.57 16.78
C ASN A 375 4.62 -1.89 15.48
N VAL A 376 3.70 -2.50 14.71
CA VAL A 376 3.17 -1.89 13.49
C VAL A 376 1.95 -1.05 13.83
N SER A 377 2.06 0.27 13.61
CA SER A 377 0.99 1.23 13.91
C SER A 377 -0.04 1.34 12.78
N ARG A 378 0.40 1.13 11.54
CA ARG A 378 -0.44 1.22 10.33
C ARG A 378 0.07 0.34 9.21
N VAL A 379 -0.85 -0.05 8.33
CA VAL A 379 -0.56 -0.70 7.06
C VAL A 379 -0.98 0.24 5.94
N VAL A 380 -0.13 0.37 4.93
CA VAL A 380 -0.36 1.25 3.79
C VAL A 380 -0.20 0.45 2.51
N LEU A 381 -1.17 0.54 1.59
CA LEU A 381 -1.19 -0.23 0.35
C LEU A 381 -0.72 0.61 -0.83
N CYS A 382 0.14 0.04 -1.67
CA CYS A 382 0.47 0.56 -3.00
C CYS A 382 0.53 -0.58 -4.02
N GLY A 383 0.88 -0.26 -5.26
CA GLY A 383 0.91 -1.21 -6.38
C GLY A 383 -0.44 -1.33 -7.08
N GLY A 384 -0.43 -1.82 -8.33
CA GLY A 384 -1.66 -1.92 -9.14
C GLY A 384 -2.71 -2.86 -8.53
N GLY A 385 -2.29 -3.94 -7.88
CA GLY A 385 -3.15 -4.90 -7.21
C GLY A 385 -3.85 -4.34 -5.96
N SER A 386 -3.32 -3.28 -5.34
CA SER A 386 -3.97 -2.61 -4.21
C SER A 386 -5.31 -1.97 -4.58
N LYS A 387 -5.52 -1.70 -5.87
CA LYS A 387 -6.76 -1.10 -6.41
C LYS A 387 -7.95 -2.08 -6.43
N LEU A 388 -7.77 -3.34 -6.03
CA LEU A 388 -8.86 -4.31 -5.93
C LEU A 388 -9.95 -3.78 -4.99
N ARG A 389 -11.17 -3.59 -5.51
CA ARG A 389 -12.25 -2.92 -4.78
C ARG A 389 -12.61 -3.67 -3.50
N GLY A 390 -12.60 -2.98 -2.37
CA GLY A 390 -12.90 -3.53 -1.05
C GLY A 390 -11.69 -4.14 -0.31
N LEU A 391 -10.52 -4.23 -0.95
CA LEU A 391 -9.34 -4.88 -0.37
C LEU A 391 -8.84 -4.21 0.92
N SER A 392 -8.74 -2.87 0.95
CA SER A 392 -8.31 -2.14 2.14
C SER A 392 -9.22 -2.41 3.34
N GLY A 393 -10.54 -2.38 3.13
CA GLY A 393 -11.52 -2.70 4.16
C GLY A 393 -11.44 -4.16 4.63
N TYR A 394 -11.28 -5.10 3.69
CA TYR A 394 -11.09 -6.51 4.00
C TYR A 394 -9.85 -6.76 4.86
N LEU A 395 -8.70 -6.20 4.46
CA LEU A 395 -7.45 -6.29 5.22
C LEU A 395 -7.58 -5.64 6.59
N GLY A 396 -8.19 -4.44 6.68
CA GLY A 396 -8.37 -3.73 7.94
C GLY A 396 -9.18 -4.52 8.97
N ARG A 397 -10.29 -5.15 8.54
CA ARG A 397 -11.09 -6.03 9.40
C ARG A 397 -10.35 -7.30 9.79
N SER A 398 -9.61 -7.89 8.85
CA SER A 398 -8.89 -9.16 9.07
C SER A 398 -7.69 -9.00 9.99
N LEU A 399 -6.98 -7.86 9.92
CA LEU A 399 -5.79 -7.57 10.70
C LEU A 399 -6.09 -6.83 12.00
N ASN A 400 -7.27 -6.20 12.12
CA ASN A 400 -7.60 -5.28 13.20
C ASN A 400 -6.59 -4.12 13.34
N ILE A 401 -6.11 -3.61 12.21
CA ILE A 401 -5.14 -2.51 12.08
C ILE A 401 -5.65 -1.52 11.03
N SER A 402 -5.32 -0.23 11.16
CA SER A 402 -5.62 0.78 10.11
C SER A 402 -4.94 0.41 8.80
N VAL A 403 -5.72 0.27 7.72
CA VAL A 403 -5.22 0.03 6.36
C VAL A 403 -5.61 1.22 5.48
N GLU A 404 -4.60 1.91 4.97
CA GLU A 404 -4.74 3.14 4.18
C GLU A 404 -4.15 2.96 2.78
N MET A 405 -4.61 3.76 1.81
CA MET A 405 -3.99 3.79 0.47
C MET A 405 -2.81 4.75 0.47
N TYR A 406 -1.69 4.35 -0.14
CA TYR A 406 -0.51 5.20 -0.25
C TYR A 406 -0.72 6.32 -1.26
N ASP A 407 -0.12 7.49 -1.02
CA ASP A 407 -0.04 8.57 -1.99
C ASP A 407 1.40 9.09 -2.14
N ALA A 408 2.09 8.59 -3.15
CA ALA A 408 3.45 9.00 -3.50
C ALA A 408 3.58 10.44 -4.02
N PHE A 409 2.46 11.11 -4.32
CA PHE A 409 2.44 12.50 -4.76
C PHE A 409 2.22 13.49 -3.62
N ASN A 410 1.83 13.01 -2.43
CA ASN A 410 1.60 13.87 -1.28
C ASN A 410 2.86 14.71 -1.00
N GLY A 411 2.70 16.00 -0.71
CA GLY A 411 3.83 16.90 -0.44
C GLY A 411 4.77 17.20 -1.63
N LEU A 412 4.59 16.57 -2.79
CA LEU A 412 5.38 16.83 -3.99
C LEU A 412 4.68 17.83 -4.92
N GLY A 413 5.46 18.69 -5.57
CA GLY A 413 4.95 19.48 -6.68
C GLY A 413 4.62 18.59 -7.89
N PHE A 414 3.60 18.95 -8.66
CA PHE A 414 3.28 18.27 -9.92
C PHE A 414 3.21 19.29 -11.07
N ALA A 415 4.02 19.08 -12.10
CA ALA A 415 4.13 19.98 -13.26
C ALA A 415 4.38 19.21 -14.57
N ALA A 416 3.68 18.08 -14.75
CA ALA A 416 3.77 17.33 -15.99
C ALA A 416 3.12 18.07 -17.17
N LYS A 417 3.78 18.10 -18.32
CA LYS A 417 3.30 18.82 -19.52
C LYS A 417 2.36 18.01 -20.40
N LYS A 418 2.44 16.67 -20.31
CA LYS A 418 1.78 15.73 -21.25
C LYS A 418 0.56 15.04 -20.65
N VAL A 419 0.43 15.04 -19.33
CA VAL A 419 -0.63 14.35 -18.59
C VAL A 419 -1.22 15.28 -17.53
N GLY A 420 -2.53 15.14 -17.29
CA GLY A 420 -3.26 15.89 -16.26
C GLY A 420 -3.43 15.10 -14.96
N MET A 421 -4.22 15.65 -14.02
CA MET A 421 -4.47 15.01 -12.73
C MET A 421 -5.32 13.73 -12.85
N GLU A 422 -6.22 13.64 -13.83
CA GLU A 422 -7.00 12.42 -14.10
C GLU A 422 -6.09 11.19 -14.31
N TYR A 423 -5.01 11.36 -15.07
CA TYR A 423 -4.01 10.31 -15.28
C TYR A 423 -3.24 9.97 -13.99
N VAL A 424 -3.01 10.96 -13.13
CA VAL A 424 -2.42 10.74 -11.80
C VAL A 424 -3.37 9.90 -10.96
N ASP A 425 -4.66 10.22 -10.93
CA ASP A 425 -5.65 9.51 -10.13
C ASP A 425 -5.80 8.04 -10.56
N GLU A 426 -5.72 7.77 -11.87
CA GLU A 426 -5.78 6.41 -12.42
C GLU A 426 -4.55 5.54 -12.02
N HIS A 427 -3.35 6.14 -12.03
CA HIS A 427 -2.09 5.42 -11.86
C HIS A 427 -1.38 5.69 -10.52
N ARG A 428 -2.01 6.44 -9.59
CA ARG A 428 -1.43 6.90 -8.32
C ARG A 428 -0.72 5.79 -7.56
N GLN A 429 -1.39 4.64 -7.44
CA GLN A 429 -0.93 3.51 -6.66
C GLN A 429 0.26 2.78 -7.29
N GLU A 430 0.41 2.85 -8.61
CA GLU A 430 1.44 2.13 -9.37
C GLU A 430 2.76 2.91 -9.46
N LEU A 431 2.74 4.22 -9.20
CA LEU A 431 3.89 5.10 -9.45
C LEU A 431 4.81 5.27 -8.23
N ALA A 432 4.51 4.64 -7.10
CA ALA A 432 5.25 4.81 -5.85
C ALA A 432 6.76 4.51 -6.00
N VAL A 433 7.10 3.37 -6.60
CA VAL A 433 8.49 2.93 -6.82
C VAL A 433 9.19 3.84 -7.83
N ALA A 434 8.54 4.15 -8.97
CA ALA A 434 9.10 5.02 -9.99
C ALA A 434 9.39 6.44 -9.45
N ILE A 435 8.49 7.00 -8.64
CA ILE A 435 8.71 8.29 -7.96
C ILE A 435 9.85 8.18 -6.95
N GLY A 436 9.87 7.11 -6.15
CA GLY A 436 10.95 6.79 -5.21
C GLY A 436 12.34 6.73 -5.86
N ASN A 437 12.42 6.20 -7.08
CA ASN A 437 13.65 6.17 -7.88
C ASN A 437 14.02 7.55 -8.41
N GLY A 438 13.04 8.35 -8.84
CA GLY A 438 13.26 9.75 -9.22
C GLY A 438 13.77 10.60 -8.05
N LEU A 439 13.35 10.28 -6.83
CA LEU A 439 13.76 10.94 -5.59
C LEU A 439 15.20 10.65 -5.15
N HIS A 440 15.92 9.76 -5.85
CA HIS A 440 17.36 9.55 -5.65
C HIS A 440 18.19 10.84 -5.82
N ILE A 441 17.64 11.87 -6.46
CA ILE A 441 18.25 13.19 -6.53
C ILE A 441 18.34 13.94 -5.18
N VAL A 442 17.48 13.57 -4.23
CA VAL A 442 17.34 14.22 -2.92
C VAL A 442 18.23 13.56 -1.87
N TYR A 443 18.30 12.22 -1.90
CA TYR A 443 18.90 11.38 -0.85
C TYR A 443 20.26 10.81 -1.22
#